data_AF-A0A4R5DLB9-F1
#
_entry.id   AF-A0A4R5DLB9-F1
#
_cell.length_a   1.000
_cell.length_b   1.000
_cell.length_c   1.000
_cell.angle_alpha   90.00
_cell.angle_beta   90.00
_cell.angle_gamma   90.00
#
_symmetry.space_group_name_H-M   'P 1'
#
loop_
_entity.id
_entity.type
_entity.pdbx_description
1 polymer ?
#
loop_
_entity_poly.entity_id
_entity_poly.type
_entity_poly.pdbx_seq_one_letter_code
_entity_poly.pdbx_strand_id
1 'polypeptide(L)'
;MGSEDHDDDGSPMDHGACPGVEAMADPSSDTLCWGRLPLCSLDSLEDLARWRDEIIGVHRHMILGAVAAPDAAGCTCKGDGSLISRLVPLDTLEAWLAAGLDRMRKNGELVLDTNPARLAMALTAALEGGSLLARTSRDIARLEAALDLALSHVRSYSAR
;
A
#
# COMPACT_ATOMS: atom_id res chain seq x y z
N MET A 1 66.68 -10.11 -12.14
CA MET A 1 65.84 -10.33 -10.95
C MET A 1 64.67 -9.36 -11.01
N GLY A 2 63.59 -9.78 -11.64
CA GLY A 2 62.26 -9.21 -11.42
C GLY A 2 61.55 -10.10 -10.42
N SER A 3 60.93 -9.49 -9.42
CA SER A 3 60.02 -10.10 -8.44
C SER A 3 59.24 -8.91 -7.91
N GLU A 4 58.17 -8.55 -8.63
CA GLU A 4 56.78 -8.95 -8.38
C GLU A 4 56.16 -8.01 -7.34
N ASP A 5 55.47 -7.03 -7.92
CA ASP A 5 54.63 -6.03 -7.28
C ASP A 5 53.56 -6.73 -6.43
N HIS A 6 53.41 -6.26 -5.19
CA HIS A 6 52.34 -6.68 -4.31
C HIS A 6 51.10 -5.86 -4.67
N ASP A 7 50.22 -6.46 -5.47
CA ASP A 7 48.88 -5.93 -5.72
C ASP A 7 48.10 -5.92 -4.38
N ASP A 8 48.00 -4.74 -3.77
CA ASP A 8 47.07 -4.47 -2.68
C ASP A 8 45.67 -4.39 -3.30
N ASP A 9 44.97 -5.53 -3.31
CA ASP A 9 43.58 -5.69 -3.72
C ASP A 9 42.66 -4.90 -2.79
N GLY A 10 42.56 -3.60 -3.07
CA GLY A 10 41.54 -2.70 -2.54
C GLY A 10 40.17 -3.02 -3.13
N SER A 11 39.71 -4.26 -2.96
CA SER A 11 38.32 -4.64 -3.19
C SER A 11 37.42 -3.77 -2.30
N PRO A 12 36.45 -3.03 -2.85
CA PRO A 12 35.49 -2.31 -2.03
C PRO A 12 34.68 -3.36 -1.27
N MET A 13 34.76 -3.31 0.06
CA MET A 13 33.88 -4.05 0.95
C MET A 13 32.44 -3.81 0.51
N ASP A 14 31.81 -4.85 -0.05
CA ASP A 14 30.38 -4.92 -0.32
C ASP A 14 29.65 -4.82 1.02
N HIS A 15 29.40 -3.59 1.44
CA HIS A 15 28.50 -3.28 2.53
C HIS A 15 27.09 -3.56 2.04
N GLY A 16 26.72 -4.84 2.17
CA GLY A 16 25.39 -5.40 2.04
C GLY A 16 24.36 -4.43 1.50
N ALA A 17 24.12 -4.52 0.19
CA ALA A 17 22.92 -3.98 -0.41
C ALA A 17 21.73 -4.40 0.47
N CYS A 18 21.16 -3.42 1.18
CA CYS A 18 19.81 -3.56 1.68
C CYS A 18 18.97 -3.93 0.45
N PRO A 19 18.18 -5.01 0.45
CA PRO A 19 17.31 -5.33 -0.68
C PRO A 19 16.25 -4.23 -0.77
N GLY A 20 16.60 -3.17 -1.49
CA GLY A 20 15.85 -1.96 -1.66
C GLY A 20 15.28 -1.95 -3.07
N VAL A 21 13.96 -2.06 -3.15
CA VAL A 21 13.10 -1.37 -4.13
C VAL A 21 13.25 -1.68 -5.63
N GLU A 22 14.03 -2.68 -6.05
CA GLU A 22 14.05 -3.07 -7.48
C GLU A 22 13.03 -4.17 -7.81
N ALA A 23 11.76 -3.76 -7.88
CA ALA A 23 10.76 -4.36 -8.74
C ALA A 23 9.71 -3.30 -9.06
N MET A 24 9.97 -2.48 -10.08
CA MET A 24 8.92 -1.68 -10.70
C MET A 24 7.94 -2.68 -11.35
N ALA A 25 6.88 -3.03 -10.62
CA ALA A 25 5.82 -3.87 -11.15
C ALA A 25 5.21 -3.19 -12.37
N ASP A 26 5.30 -3.84 -13.52
CA ASP A 26 4.57 -3.45 -14.72
C ASP A 26 3.07 -3.39 -14.37
N PRO A 27 2.39 -2.24 -14.53
CA PRO A 27 0.95 -2.13 -14.25
C PRO A 27 0.09 -3.08 -15.11
N SER A 28 0.68 -3.70 -16.14
CA SER A 28 0.07 -4.68 -17.04
C SER A 28 0.31 -6.14 -16.62
N SER A 29 1.14 -6.40 -15.61
CA SER A 29 1.53 -7.76 -15.20
C SER A 29 0.63 -8.30 -14.08
N ASP A 30 0.27 -9.58 -14.20
CA ASP A 30 -0.59 -10.35 -13.26
C ASP A 30 0.00 -10.51 -11.84
N THR A 31 1.19 -9.97 -11.58
CA THR A 31 1.89 -10.10 -10.31
C THR A 31 2.16 -8.73 -9.68
N LEU A 32 1.11 -8.04 -9.24
CA LEU A 32 1.22 -6.77 -8.50
C LEU A 32 1.54 -7.02 -7.02
N CYS A 33 2.72 -7.59 -6.76
CA CYS A 33 3.26 -7.76 -5.41
C CYS A 33 4.21 -6.59 -5.10
N TRP A 34 3.72 -5.46 -4.59
CA TRP A 34 4.63 -4.43 -4.07
C TRP A 34 5.01 -4.72 -2.62
N GLY A 35 6.07 -5.51 -2.45
CA GLY A 35 6.67 -5.78 -1.15
C GLY A 35 5.67 -6.35 -0.13
N ARG A 36 5.39 -5.60 0.95
CA ARG A 36 4.49 -5.97 2.05
C ARG A 36 3.03 -5.52 1.87
N LEU A 37 2.68 -4.84 0.77
CA LEU A 37 1.30 -4.43 0.50
C LEU A 37 0.56 -5.54 -0.25
N PRO A 38 -0.59 -6.01 0.25
CA PRO A 38 -1.30 -7.14 -0.34
C PRO A 38 -2.24 -6.65 -1.45
N LEU A 39 -1.64 -6.08 -2.49
CA LEU A 39 -2.35 -5.67 -3.71
C LEU A 39 -2.35 -6.78 -4.77
N CYS A 40 -1.90 -7.97 -4.40
CA CYS A 40 -1.84 -9.13 -5.26
C CYS A 40 -3.27 -9.52 -5.69
N SER A 41 -3.59 -9.39 -6.98
CA SER A 41 -4.83 -9.88 -7.60
C SER A 41 -6.11 -9.25 -7.00
N LEU A 42 -6.37 -7.99 -7.38
CA LEU A 42 -7.68 -7.35 -7.21
C LEU A 42 -8.58 -7.72 -8.40
N ASP A 43 -9.15 -8.92 -8.39
CA ASP A 43 -9.91 -9.45 -9.53
C ASP A 43 -11.41 -9.59 -9.26
N SER A 44 -11.82 -9.55 -7.98
CA SER A 44 -13.20 -9.60 -7.51
C SER A 44 -13.50 -8.59 -6.39
N LEU A 45 -14.79 -8.35 -6.13
CA LEU A 45 -15.23 -7.57 -4.96
C LEU A 45 -14.82 -8.20 -3.62
N GLU A 46 -14.62 -9.52 -3.59
CA GLU A 46 -14.11 -10.23 -2.41
C GLU A 46 -12.63 -9.93 -2.18
N ASP A 47 -11.82 -9.91 -3.25
CA ASP A 47 -10.40 -9.55 -3.15
C ASP A 47 -10.21 -8.11 -2.67
N LEU A 48 -11.08 -7.20 -3.12
CA LEU A 48 -11.09 -5.81 -2.64
C LEU A 48 -11.41 -5.71 -1.14
N ALA A 49 -12.33 -6.56 -0.64
CA ALA A 49 -12.65 -6.63 0.78
C ALA A 49 -11.46 -7.19 1.58
N ARG A 50 -10.80 -8.22 1.07
CA ARG A 50 -9.60 -8.82 1.68
C ARG A 50 -8.46 -7.81 1.76
N TRP A 51 -8.20 -7.08 0.67
CA TRP A 51 -7.23 -6.00 0.64
C TRP A 51 -7.49 -4.97 1.74
N ARG A 52 -8.75 -4.54 1.90
CA ARG A 52 -9.14 -3.62 2.99
C ARG A 52 -8.79 -4.20 4.35
N ASP A 53 -9.13 -5.45 4.62
CA ASP A 53 -8.89 -6.07 5.93
C ASP A 53 -7.40 -6.17 6.26
N GLU A 54 -6.57 -6.46 5.26
CA GLU A 54 -5.13 -6.51 5.46
C GLU A 54 -4.52 -5.12 5.67
N ILE A 55 -4.99 -4.09 4.95
CA ILE A 55 -4.61 -2.69 5.17
C ILE A 55 -4.96 -2.26 6.61
N ILE A 56 -6.15 -2.62 7.09
CA ILE A 56 -6.55 -2.37 8.49
C ILE A 56 -5.64 -3.14 9.45
N GLY A 57 -5.31 -4.40 9.17
CA GLY A 57 -4.39 -5.20 9.97
C GLY A 57 -3.01 -4.54 10.14
N VAL A 58 -2.42 -4.07 9.03
CA VAL A 58 -1.14 -3.36 9.02
C VAL A 58 -1.21 -2.07 9.84
N HIS A 59 -2.25 -1.26 9.67
CA HIS A 59 -2.40 0.00 10.38
C HIS A 59 -2.72 -0.19 11.87
N ARG A 60 -3.52 -1.20 12.23
CA ARG A 60 -3.88 -1.51 13.62
C ARG A 60 -2.64 -1.83 14.45
N HIS A 61 -1.72 -2.65 13.93
CA HIS A 61 -0.47 -2.97 14.62
C HIS A 61 0.40 -1.73 14.86
N MET A 62 0.41 -0.78 13.92
CA MET A 62 1.25 0.43 14.03
C MET A 62 0.63 1.51 14.93
N ILE A 63 -0.68 1.69 14.86
CA ILE A 63 -1.40 2.71 15.64
C ILE A 63 -1.53 2.28 17.11
N LEU A 64 -1.79 0.99 17.36
CA LEU A 64 -2.00 0.45 18.71
C LEU A 64 -0.76 -0.23 19.30
N GLY A 65 0.18 -0.73 18.48
CA GLY A 65 1.38 -1.44 18.95
C GLY A 65 2.42 -0.55 19.63
N ALA A 66 2.29 0.77 19.55
CA ALA A 66 3.07 1.70 20.36
C ALA A 66 2.52 1.87 21.80
N VAL A 67 1.42 1.19 22.17
CA VAL A 67 0.77 1.28 23.50
C VAL A 67 1.24 0.19 24.48
N ALA A 68 2.44 -0.37 24.28
CA ALA A 68 3.05 -1.31 25.25
C ALA A 68 4.41 -0.82 25.80
N ALA A 69 4.69 0.48 25.77
CA ALA A 69 5.80 1.08 26.52
C ALA A 69 5.24 2.21 27.41
N PRO A 70 5.20 2.04 28.75
CA PRO A 70 4.61 3.01 29.67
C PRO A 70 5.38 4.35 29.81
N ASP A 71 6.42 4.59 29.00
CA ASP A 71 7.25 5.80 29.02
C ASP A 71 7.16 6.68 27.75
N ALA A 72 6.29 6.35 26.79
CA ALA A 72 6.13 7.15 25.56
C ALA A 72 5.24 8.41 25.75
N ALA A 73 5.50 9.21 26.79
CA ALA A 73 4.87 10.52 26.97
C ALA A 73 5.45 11.62 26.04
N GLY A 74 6.44 11.31 25.20
CA GLY A 74 7.14 12.30 24.37
C GLY A 74 7.14 12.06 22.86
N CYS A 75 6.76 10.89 22.37
CA CYS A 75 6.91 10.57 20.95
C CYS A 75 5.59 10.76 20.20
N THR A 76 5.21 12.02 19.95
CA THR A 76 4.37 12.32 18.79
C THR A 76 5.27 12.13 17.55
N CYS A 77 5.19 10.97 16.91
CA CYS A 77 5.75 10.80 15.57
C CYS A 77 4.97 11.70 14.61
N LYS A 78 5.46 12.93 14.48
CA LYS A 78 5.04 13.96 13.55
C LYS A 78 5.56 13.57 12.16
N GLY A 79 5.05 12.47 11.62
CA GLY A 79 5.22 12.08 10.22
C GLY A 79 4.01 12.57 9.44
N ASP A 80 4.27 13.43 8.46
CA ASP A 80 3.31 14.21 7.68
C ASP A 80 2.63 13.46 6.52
N GLY A 81 3.03 12.22 6.20
CA GLY A 81 2.38 11.37 5.20
C GLY A 81 1.68 10.13 5.78
N SER A 82 0.69 9.56 5.07
CA SER A 82 0.24 8.20 5.44
C SER A 82 1.32 7.16 5.16
N LEU A 83 1.23 6.02 5.86
CA LEU A 83 2.21 4.95 5.71
C LEU A 83 2.27 4.45 4.27
N ILE A 84 1.15 4.47 3.56
CA ILE A 84 1.10 3.99 2.18
C ILE A 84 1.87 4.93 1.27
N SER A 85 1.65 6.25 1.36
CA SER A 85 2.46 7.26 0.68
C SER A 85 3.97 7.20 1.01
N ARG A 86 4.37 6.61 2.14
CA ARG A 86 5.79 6.39 2.48
C ARG A 86 6.36 5.11 1.83
N LEU A 87 5.51 4.18 1.45
CA LEU A 87 5.88 2.88 0.90
C LEU A 87 5.73 2.83 -0.62
N VAL A 88 4.78 3.58 -1.18
CA VAL A 88 4.49 3.65 -2.60
C VAL A 88 4.07 5.07 -2.98
N PRO A 89 4.49 5.61 -4.14
CA PRO A 89 3.95 6.87 -4.64
C PRO A 89 2.42 6.80 -4.83
N LEU A 90 1.74 7.90 -4.57
CA LEU A 90 0.27 7.99 -4.65
C LEU A 90 -0.25 7.61 -6.03
N ASP A 91 0.38 8.14 -7.09
CA ASP A 91 0.00 7.88 -8.48
C ASP A 91 0.15 6.39 -8.84
N THR A 92 1.14 5.71 -8.27
CA THR A 92 1.35 4.28 -8.46
C THR A 92 0.27 3.45 -7.78
N LEU A 93 -0.11 3.80 -6.55
CA LEU A 93 -1.22 3.16 -5.86
C LEU A 93 -2.53 3.33 -6.64
N GLU A 94 -2.83 4.55 -7.08
CA GLU A 94 -4.01 4.83 -7.89
C GLU A 94 -4.02 4.01 -9.18
N ALA A 95 -2.88 3.92 -9.87
CA ALA A 95 -2.76 3.13 -11.09
C ALA A 95 -3.05 1.63 -10.84
N TRP A 96 -2.54 1.05 -9.75
CA TRP A 96 -2.80 -0.35 -9.42
C TRP A 96 -4.25 -0.62 -9.04
N LEU A 97 -4.86 0.27 -8.25
CA LEU A 97 -6.29 0.18 -7.92
C LEU A 97 -7.14 0.31 -9.18
N ALA A 98 -6.81 1.24 -10.08
CA ALA A 98 -7.52 1.42 -11.35
C ALA A 98 -7.40 0.18 -12.24
N ALA A 99 -6.22 -0.44 -12.31
CA ALA A 99 -6.00 -1.67 -13.06
C ALA A 99 -6.84 -2.84 -12.50
N GLY A 100 -6.88 -3.02 -11.16
CA GLY A 100 -7.72 -4.05 -10.53
C GLY A 100 -9.20 -3.84 -10.77
N LEU A 101 -9.69 -2.61 -10.58
CA LEU A 101 -11.09 -2.25 -10.84
C LEU A 101 -11.47 -2.42 -12.32
N ASP A 102 -10.54 -2.18 -13.25
CA ASP A 102 -10.75 -2.43 -14.67
C ASP A 102 -10.83 -3.94 -14.97
N ARG A 103 -10.04 -4.79 -14.29
CA ARG A 103 -10.16 -6.25 -14.39
C ARG A 103 -11.51 -6.73 -13.84
N MET A 104 -11.94 -6.27 -12.67
CA MET A 104 -13.28 -6.56 -12.13
C MET A 104 -14.38 -6.18 -13.13
N ARG A 105 -14.28 -5.00 -13.75
CA ARG A 105 -15.21 -4.56 -14.80
C ARG A 105 -15.21 -5.49 -16.02
N LYS A 106 -14.04 -5.91 -16.49
CA LYS A 106 -13.91 -6.86 -17.62
C LYS A 106 -14.44 -8.26 -17.29
N ASN A 107 -14.31 -8.67 -16.04
CA ASN A 107 -14.80 -9.96 -15.51
C ASN A 107 -16.32 -9.95 -15.26
N GLY A 108 -16.98 -8.79 -15.37
CA GLY A 108 -18.41 -8.65 -15.13
C GLY A 108 -18.76 -8.55 -13.64
N GLU A 109 -17.82 -8.22 -12.76
CA GLU A 109 -18.10 -7.91 -11.34
C GLU A 109 -18.67 -6.49 -11.18
N LEU A 110 -18.26 -5.56 -12.05
CA LEU A 110 -18.71 -4.17 -12.07
C LEU A 110 -19.43 -3.85 -13.39
N VAL A 111 -20.40 -2.94 -13.36
CA VAL A 111 -21.10 -2.49 -14.57
C VAL A 111 -20.13 -1.84 -15.56
N LEU A 112 -20.36 -2.04 -16.88
CA LEU A 112 -19.45 -1.58 -17.94
C LEU A 112 -19.22 -0.06 -17.97
N ASP A 113 -20.22 0.73 -17.56
CA ASP A 113 -20.15 2.20 -17.52
C ASP A 113 -19.41 2.74 -16.27
N THR A 114 -18.90 1.84 -15.42
CA THR A 114 -18.07 2.23 -14.27
C THR A 114 -16.78 2.88 -14.77
N ASN A 115 -16.37 3.97 -14.10
CA ASN A 115 -15.08 4.63 -14.32
C ASN A 115 -14.05 4.13 -13.27
N PRO A 116 -13.15 3.19 -13.63
CA PRO A 116 -12.21 2.59 -12.66
C PRO A 116 -11.23 3.60 -12.06
N ALA A 117 -10.79 4.59 -12.85
CA ALA A 117 -9.86 5.61 -12.38
C ALA A 117 -10.49 6.51 -11.29
N ARG A 118 -11.78 6.85 -11.42
CA ARG A 118 -12.50 7.63 -10.39
C ARG A 118 -12.70 6.84 -9.10
N LEU A 119 -13.00 5.54 -9.21
CA LEU A 119 -13.11 4.67 -8.05
C LEU A 119 -11.76 4.46 -7.35
N ALA A 120 -10.68 4.30 -8.12
CA ALA A 120 -9.32 4.20 -7.59
C ALA A 120 -8.92 5.46 -6.80
N MET A 121 -9.15 6.65 -7.36
CA MET A 121 -8.92 7.93 -6.69
C MET A 121 -9.73 8.03 -5.38
N ALA A 122 -10.99 7.59 -5.37
CA ALA A 122 -11.81 7.60 -4.17
C ALA A 122 -11.28 6.65 -3.08
N LEU A 123 -10.86 5.44 -3.45
CA LEU A 123 -10.23 4.48 -2.53
C LEU A 123 -8.92 5.01 -1.96
N THR A 124 -8.07 5.60 -2.81
CA THR A 124 -6.81 6.23 -2.41
C THR A 124 -7.04 7.39 -1.44
N ALA A 125 -7.98 8.30 -1.75
CA ALA A 125 -8.31 9.42 -0.87
C ALA A 125 -8.83 8.94 0.50
N ALA A 126 -9.66 7.90 0.52
CA ALA A 126 -10.16 7.28 1.75
C ALA A 126 -9.03 6.65 2.57
N LEU A 127 -8.10 5.95 1.92
CA LEU A 127 -6.94 5.34 2.56
C LEU A 127 -6.01 6.39 3.17
N GLU A 128 -5.59 7.39 2.40
CA GLU A 128 -4.67 8.43 2.85
C GLU A 128 -5.28 9.30 3.96
N GLY A 129 -6.50 9.80 3.74
CA GLY A 129 -7.23 10.62 4.69
C GLY A 129 -7.62 9.86 5.96
N GLY A 130 -8.15 8.64 5.80
CA GLY A 130 -8.52 7.77 6.92
C GLY A 130 -7.30 7.40 7.77
N SER A 131 -6.16 7.13 7.14
CA SER A 131 -4.93 6.79 7.84
C SER A 131 -4.40 7.99 8.64
N LEU A 132 -4.43 9.20 8.06
CA LEU A 132 -4.04 10.42 8.76
C LEU A 132 -4.93 10.66 9.99
N LEU A 133 -6.25 10.55 9.82
CA LEU A 133 -7.21 10.72 10.91
C LEU A 133 -7.03 9.65 11.99
N ALA A 134 -6.78 8.39 11.62
CA ALA A 134 -6.59 7.30 12.56
C ALA A 134 -5.31 7.46 13.38
N ARG A 135 -4.20 7.90 12.78
CA ARG A 135 -2.96 8.18 13.50
C ARG A 135 -3.09 9.36 14.46
N THR A 136 -3.70 10.46 14.00
CA THR A 136 -3.82 11.69 14.80
C THR A 136 -4.72 11.51 16.03
N SER A 137 -5.78 10.69 15.94
CA SER A 137 -6.59 10.34 17.11
C SER A 137 -6.19 9.07 17.84
N ARG A 138 -5.22 8.30 17.32
CA ARG A 138 -4.91 6.94 17.79
C ARG A 138 -6.14 6.04 17.81
N ASP A 139 -6.96 6.12 16.76
CA ASP A 139 -8.22 5.36 16.63
C ASP A 139 -8.35 4.77 15.22
N ILE A 140 -8.16 3.46 15.11
CA ILE A 140 -8.22 2.72 13.84
C ILE A 140 -9.62 2.78 13.20
N ALA A 141 -10.68 2.99 14.00
CA ALA A 141 -12.05 3.02 13.50
C ALA A 141 -12.28 4.10 12.44
N ARG A 142 -11.47 5.16 12.43
CA ARG A 142 -11.55 6.21 11.40
C ARG A 142 -11.11 5.74 10.02
N LEU A 143 -10.05 4.93 9.95
CA LEU A 143 -9.60 4.33 8.69
C LEU A 143 -10.59 3.24 8.24
N GLU A 144 -11.07 2.42 9.19
CA GLU A 144 -12.09 1.40 8.93
C GLU A 144 -13.34 2.04 8.28
N ALA A 145 -13.91 3.07 8.92
CA ALA A 145 -15.10 3.74 8.39
C ALA A 145 -14.87 4.37 7.01
N ALA A 146 -13.71 5.01 6.78
CA ALA A 146 -13.39 5.63 5.50
C ALA A 146 -13.31 4.59 4.37
N LEU A 147 -12.60 3.48 4.59
CA LEU A 147 -12.48 2.40 3.61
C LEU A 147 -13.82 1.68 3.41
N ASP A 148 -14.58 1.43 4.47
CA ASP A 148 -15.88 0.75 4.37
C ASP A 148 -16.88 1.56 3.52
N LEU A 149 -16.89 2.88 3.65
CA LEU A 149 -17.70 3.77 2.81
C LEU A 149 -17.23 3.77 1.36
N ALA A 150 -15.92 3.83 1.11
CA ALA A 150 -15.37 3.79 -0.24
C ALA A 150 -15.65 2.44 -0.93
N LEU A 151 -15.51 1.32 -0.22
CA LEU A 151 -15.86 -0.01 -0.71
C LEU A 151 -17.36 -0.14 -0.98
N SER A 152 -18.20 0.42 -0.12
CA SER A 152 -19.66 0.45 -0.35
C SER A 152 -20.01 1.24 -1.61
N HIS A 153 -19.28 2.33 -1.88
CA HIS A 153 -19.42 3.08 -3.12
C HIS A 153 -19.01 2.25 -4.34
N VAL A 154 -17.89 1.52 -4.30
CA VAL A 154 -17.50 0.58 -5.38
C VAL A 154 -18.57 -0.49 -5.60
N ARG A 155 -19.06 -1.10 -4.51
CA ARG A 155 -20.13 -2.12 -4.56
C ARG A 155 -21.44 -1.60 -5.13
N SER A 156 -21.72 -0.31 -5.05
CA SER A 156 -22.92 0.27 -5.69
C SER A 156 -22.90 0.15 -7.23
N TYR A 157 -21.72 -0.12 -7.81
CA TYR A 157 -21.52 -0.40 -9.23
C TYR A 157 -21.44 -1.90 -9.54
N SER A 158 -21.77 -2.81 -8.61
CA SER A 158 -21.75 -4.24 -8.87
C SER A 158 -22.68 -4.59 -10.03
N ALA A 159 -22.20 -5.37 -10.99
CA ALA A 159 -23.08 -5.98 -11.98
C ALA A 159 -24.02 -6.95 -11.26
N ARG A 160 -25.30 -6.91 -11.60
CA ARG A 160 -26.35 -7.69 -10.95
C ARG A 160 -26.53 -9.04 -11.62
#